data_AF-A0A668AWA4-F1
#
_entry.id   AF-A0A668AWA4-F1
#
_cell.length_a   1.000
_cell.length_b   1.000
_cell.length_c   1.000
_cell.angle_alpha   90.00
_cell.angle_beta   90.00
_cell.angle_gamma   90.00
#
_symmetry.space_group_name_H-M   'P 1'
#
loop_
_entity.id
_entity.type
_entity.pdbx_description
1 polymer ?
#
loop_
_entity_poly.entity_id
_entity_poly.type
_entity_poly.pdbx_seq_one_letter_code
_entity_poly.pdbx_strand_id
1 'polypeptide(L)'
;MSLKPRVVDFDETWNKLLTTIKAVVMLDYVERATWNDRFSDIYALCVAYPEPLGERLYTETKVFLENHVRQLYKRCQIYFCVLPTRLPAHASAFVIYCVFE
;
A
#
# COMPACT_ATOMS: atom_id res chain seq x y z
N MET A 1 3.29 19.65 -13.44
CA MET A 1 2.25 18.84 -14.12
C MET A 1 1.06 19.73 -14.45
N SER A 2 0.42 19.57 -15.62
CA SER A 2 -0.84 20.26 -15.96
C SER A 2 -2.02 19.49 -15.35
N LEU A 3 -2.99 20.18 -14.72
CA LEU A 3 -4.17 19.59 -14.06
C LEU A 3 -5.27 19.12 -15.05
N LYS A 4 -4.93 18.98 -16.33
CA LYS A 4 -5.91 18.57 -17.35
C LYS A 4 -6.09 17.05 -17.33
N PRO A 5 -7.31 16.55 -17.55
CA PRO A 5 -7.56 15.13 -17.79
C PRO A 5 -6.63 14.62 -18.90
N ARG A 6 -6.03 13.45 -18.67
CA ARG A 6 -5.09 12.83 -19.61
C ARG A 6 -5.32 11.32 -19.65
N VAL A 7 -4.91 10.71 -20.76
CA VAL A 7 -4.83 9.25 -20.84
C VAL A 7 -3.67 8.81 -19.95
N VAL A 8 -3.96 7.90 -19.03
CA VAL A 8 -3.00 7.36 -18.06
C VAL A 8 -2.99 5.85 -18.20
N ASP A 9 -1.80 5.26 -18.30
CA ASP A 9 -1.64 3.83 -18.15
C ASP A 9 -1.79 3.46 -16.66
N PHE A 10 -2.84 2.70 -16.36
CA PHE A 10 -3.12 2.28 -15.00
C PHE A 10 -2.02 1.39 -14.45
N ASP A 11 -1.60 0.37 -15.21
CA ASP A 11 -0.71 -0.68 -14.73
C ASP A 11 0.70 -0.12 -14.52
N GLU A 12 1.16 0.78 -15.38
CA GLU A 12 2.44 1.47 -15.18
C GLU A 12 2.43 2.33 -13.90
N THR A 13 1.36 3.11 -13.70
CA THR A 13 1.22 4.01 -12.55
C THR A 13 1.03 3.23 -11.25
N TRP A 14 0.21 2.17 -11.30
CA TRP A 14 -0.06 1.29 -10.17
C TRP A 14 1.20 0.57 -9.70
N ASN A 15 2.05 0.08 -10.60
CA ASN A 15 3.31 -0.56 -10.21
C ASN A 15 4.24 0.38 -9.42
N LYS A 16 4.30 1.67 -9.78
CA LYS A 16 5.07 2.70 -9.05
C LYS A 16 4.44 3.05 -7.71
N LEU A 17 3.10 3.11 -7.65
CA LEU A 17 2.38 3.32 -6.40
C LEU A 17 2.55 2.14 -5.44
N LEU A 18 2.43 0.92 -5.95
CA LEU A 18 2.48 -0.32 -5.19
C LEU A 18 3.83 -0.51 -4.47
N THR A 19 4.95 -0.17 -5.11
CA THR A 19 6.26 -0.22 -4.46
C THR A 19 6.33 0.73 -3.27
N THR A 20 5.77 1.93 -3.41
CA THR A 20 5.72 2.92 -2.33
C THR A 20 4.76 2.49 -1.22
N ILE A 21 3.56 2.01 -1.56
CA ILE A 21 2.57 1.50 -0.60
C ILE A 21 3.19 0.34 0.21
N LYS A 22 3.90 -0.59 -0.46
CA LYS A 22 4.57 -1.70 0.21
C LYS A 22 5.63 -1.21 1.21
N ALA A 23 6.45 -0.25 0.83
CA ALA A 23 7.45 0.33 1.72
C ALA A 23 6.79 0.98 2.94
N VAL A 24 5.73 1.78 2.74
CA VAL A 24 4.99 2.44 3.83
C VAL A 24 4.38 1.42 4.79
N VAL A 25 3.69 0.40 4.27
CA VAL A 25 3.07 -0.65 5.09
C VAL A 25 4.11 -1.47 5.85
N MET A 26 5.33 -1.59 5.34
CA MET A 26 6.44 -2.28 6.02
C MET A 26 7.28 -1.37 6.92
N LEU A 27 6.90 -0.08 7.07
CA LEU A 27 7.69 0.96 7.76
C LEU A 27 9.12 1.11 7.18
N ASP A 28 9.30 0.81 5.90
CA ASP A 28 10.55 1.02 5.18
C ASP A 28 10.72 2.48 4.76
N TYR A 29 11.96 2.84 4.42
CA TYR A 29 12.29 4.18 3.97
C TYR A 29 11.65 4.50 2.61
N VAL A 30 11.02 5.68 2.52
CA VAL A 30 10.54 6.28 1.27
C VAL A 30 11.13 7.66 1.12
N GLU A 31 11.76 7.92 -0.02
CA GLU A 31 12.30 9.25 -0.32
C GLU A 31 11.16 10.29 -0.41
N ARG A 32 11.36 11.47 0.18
CA ARG A 32 10.34 12.53 0.22
C ARG A 32 9.89 12.99 -1.17
N ALA A 33 10.81 13.09 -2.14
CA ALA A 33 10.46 13.45 -3.51
C ALA A 33 9.53 12.40 -4.13
N THR A 34 9.92 11.12 -4.03
CA THR A 34 9.11 9.97 -4.44
C THR A 34 7.74 9.98 -3.77
N TRP A 35 7.65 10.21 -2.46
CA TRP A 35 6.38 10.33 -1.74
C TRP A 35 5.48 11.44 -2.28
N ASN A 36 6.05 12.62 -2.53
CA ASN A 36 5.31 13.76 -3.06
C ASN A 36 4.75 13.49 -4.47
N ASP A 37 5.52 12.79 -5.31
CA ASP A 37 5.08 12.44 -6.66
C ASP A 37 3.89 11.47 -6.66
N ARG A 38 3.78 10.58 -5.66
CA ARG A 38 2.66 9.63 -5.56
C ARG A 38 1.31 10.33 -5.41
N PHE A 39 1.25 11.50 -4.77
CA PHE A 39 -0.01 12.28 -4.71
C PHE A 39 -0.46 12.74 -6.10
N SER A 40 0.49 13.13 -6.96
CA SER A 40 0.20 13.53 -8.34
C SER A 40 -0.26 12.35 -9.19
N ASP A 41 0.32 11.16 -8.96
CA ASP A 41 -0.06 9.92 -9.63
C ASP A 41 -1.49 9.50 -9.27
N ILE A 42 -1.85 9.56 -7.99
CA ILE A 42 -3.23 9.28 -7.51
C ILE A 42 -4.22 10.27 -8.13
N TYR A 43 -3.90 11.57 -8.11
CA TYR A 43 -4.76 12.58 -8.72
C TYR A 43 -4.98 12.29 -10.21
N ALA A 44 -3.92 11.99 -10.95
CA ALA A 44 -3.99 11.70 -12.39
C ALA A 44 -4.85 10.47 -12.71
N LEU A 45 -4.81 9.43 -11.89
CA LEU A 45 -5.67 8.25 -12.04
C LEU A 45 -7.15 8.58 -11.78
N CYS A 46 -7.43 9.41 -10.78
CA CYS A 46 -8.81 9.80 -10.44
C CYS A 46 -9.45 10.71 -11.49
N VAL A 47 -8.66 11.52 -12.22
CA VAL A 47 -9.14 12.39 -13.30
C VAL A 47 -8.81 11.87 -14.70
N ALA A 48 -8.46 10.59 -14.81
CA ALA A 48 -8.07 9.96 -16.08
C ALA A 48 -9.23 9.97 -17.10
N TYR A 49 -8.85 9.93 -18.38
CA TYR A 49 -9.75 9.84 -19.52
C TYR A 49 -9.38 8.60 -20.36
N PRO A 50 -10.33 7.82 -20.91
CA PRO A 50 -11.76 8.10 -21.10
C PRO A 50 -12.66 7.93 -19.87
N GLU A 51 -12.22 7.13 -18.89
CA GLU A 51 -12.97 6.86 -17.66
C GLU A 51 -12.07 7.07 -16.43
N PRO A 52 -12.64 7.46 -15.28
CA PRO A 52 -11.90 7.61 -14.04
C PRO A 52 -11.46 6.25 -13.50
N LEU A 53 -10.20 6.13 -13.09
CA LEU A 53 -9.61 4.86 -12.64
C LEU A 53 -9.61 4.70 -11.10
N GLY A 54 -10.33 5.58 -10.39
CA GLY A 54 -10.35 5.61 -8.93
C GLY A 54 -10.93 4.34 -8.28
N GLU A 55 -11.98 3.77 -8.86
CA GLU A 55 -12.60 2.53 -8.35
C GLU A 55 -11.65 1.32 -8.53
N ARG A 56 -10.96 1.24 -9.68
CA ARG A 56 -9.94 0.23 -9.93
C ARG A 56 -8.77 0.38 -8.95
N LEU A 57 -8.30 1.61 -8.71
CA LEU A 57 -7.25 1.91 -7.73
C LEU A 57 -7.63 1.44 -6.32
N TYR A 58 -8.87 1.72 -5.88
CA TYR A 58 -9.36 1.26 -4.58
C TYR A 58 -9.39 -0.26 -4.49
N THR A 59 -9.91 -0.93 -5.52
CA THR A 59 -10.04 -2.40 -5.55
C THR A 59 -8.67 -3.07 -5.48
N GLU A 60 -7.70 -2.63 -6.28
CA GLU A 60 -6.33 -3.16 -6.26
C GLU A 60 -5.63 -2.93 -4.92
N THR A 61 -5.82 -1.75 -4.33
CA THR A 61 -5.29 -1.43 -2.99
C THR A 61 -5.89 -2.34 -1.92
N LYS A 62 -7.21 -2.58 -1.97
CA LYS A 62 -7.89 -3.50 -1.07
C LYS A 62 -7.35 -4.92 -1.20
N VAL A 63 -7.24 -5.44 -2.42
CA VAL A 63 -6.71 -6.78 -2.69
C VAL A 63 -5.28 -6.92 -2.17
N PHE A 64 -4.43 -5.90 -2.39
CA PHE A 64 -3.07 -5.89 -1.86
C PHE A 64 -3.06 -5.97 -0.33
N LEU A 65 -3.85 -5.13 0.36
CA LEU A 65 -3.91 -5.10 1.82
C LEU A 65 -4.46 -6.41 2.40
N GLU A 66 -5.53 -6.97 1.82
CA GLU A 66 -6.07 -8.26 2.24
C GLU A 66 -5.04 -9.39 2.11
N ASN A 67 -4.31 -9.42 1.00
CA ASN A 67 -3.25 -10.40 0.79
C ASN A 67 -2.09 -10.21 1.77
N HIS A 68 -1.70 -8.96 2.04
CA HIS A 68 -0.65 -8.65 3.00
C HIS A 68 -1.02 -9.09 4.42
N VAL A 69 -2.23 -8.78 4.88
CA VAL A 69 -2.74 -9.21 6.19
C VAL A 69 -2.80 -10.74 6.29
N ARG A 70 -3.27 -11.44 5.25
CA ARG A 70 -3.28 -12.91 5.21
C ARG A 70 -1.87 -13.50 5.30
N GLN A 71 -0.88 -12.88 4.67
CA GLN A 71 0.52 -13.31 4.75
C GLN A 71 1.09 -13.09 6.15
N LEU A 72 0.82 -11.94 6.76
CA LEU A 72 1.21 -11.66 8.15
C LEU A 72 0.57 -12.66 9.12
N TYR A 73 -0.72 -12.94 8.96
CA TYR A 73 -1.44 -13.93 9.78
C TYR A 73 -0.78 -15.32 9.70
N LYS A 74 -0.50 -15.82 8.49
CA LYS A 74 0.19 -17.09 8.29
C LYS A 74 1.58 -17.09 8.96
N ARG A 75 2.32 -15.99 8.83
CA ARG A 75 3.65 -15.85 9.43
C ARG A 75 3.57 -15.85 10.96
N CYS A 76 2.62 -15.12 11.55
CA CYS A 76 2.38 -15.10 13.00
C CYS A 76 1.92 -16.45 13.54
N GLN A 77 1.06 -17.18 12.82
CA GLN A 77 0.60 -18.52 13.19
C GLN A 77 1.77 -19.52 13.27
N ILE A 78 2.73 -19.43 12.34
CA ILE A 78 3.95 -20.25 12.38
C ILE A 78 4.80 -19.92 13.61
N TYR A 79 4.99 -18.63 13.94
CA TYR A 79 5.77 -18.25 15.13
C TYR A 79 5.13 -18.71 16.44
N PHE A 80 3.79 -18.69 16.54
CA PHE A 80 3.07 -19.23 17.70
C PHE A 80 3.23 -20.75 17.86
N CYS A 81 3.44 -21.48 16.76
CA CYS A 81 3.68 -22.92 16.78
C CYS A 81 5.12 -23.30 17.18
N VAL A 82 6.09 -22.37 17.07
CA VAL A 82 7.53 -22.63 17.29
C VAL A 82 8.06 -22.07 18.63
N LEU A 83 7.42 -21.05 19.22
CA LEU A 83 7.83 -20.48 20.52
C LEU A 83 6.60 -20.15 21.40
N PRO A 84 6.20 -21.02 22.35
CA PRO A 84 5.03 -20.78 23.19
C PRO A 84 5.21 -19.68 24.25
N THR A 85 6.37 -19.00 24.32
CA THR A 85 6.72 -18.10 25.44
C THR A 85 7.00 -16.64 25.06
N ARG A 86 6.75 -16.19 23.83
CA ARG A 86 7.00 -14.78 23.46
C ARG A 86 5.72 -14.05 23.05
N LEU A 87 5.09 -13.44 24.04
CA LEU A 87 4.04 -12.40 23.91
C LEU A 87 4.42 -11.08 23.19
N PRO A 88 5.68 -10.67 22.87
CA PRO A 88 5.89 -9.34 22.31
C PRO A 88 5.59 -9.22 20.81
N ALA A 89 5.31 -10.31 20.08
CA ALA A 89 5.10 -10.25 18.63
C ALA A 89 3.77 -9.59 18.21
N HIS A 90 2.75 -9.62 19.07
CA HIS A 90 1.49 -8.91 18.81
C HIS A 90 1.65 -7.39 18.91
N ALA A 91 2.56 -6.90 19.76
CA ALA A 91 2.80 -5.46 19.90
C ALA A 91 3.45 -4.87 18.64
N SER A 92 4.46 -5.52 18.06
CA SER A 92 5.12 -5.01 16.84
C SER A 92 4.22 -5.03 15.61
N ALA A 93 3.31 -6.00 15.47
CA ALA A 93 2.35 -6.01 14.36
C ALA A 93 1.30 -4.89 14.52
N PHE A 94 0.86 -4.59 15.74
CA PHE A 94 -0.13 -3.54 15.99
C PHE A 94 0.47 -2.13 15.83
N VAL A 95 1.72 -1.91 16.23
CA VAL A 95 2.42 -0.62 16.02
C VAL A 95 2.57 -0.29 14.53
N ILE A 96 2.77 -1.28 13.66
CA ILE A 96 2.85 -1.06 12.21
C ILE A 96 1.53 -0.50 11.63
N TYR A 97 0.37 -0.97 12.13
CA TYR A 97 -0.93 -0.48 11.67
C TYR A 97 -1.40 0.79 12.39
N CYS A 98 -1.00 1.02 13.65
CA CYS A 98 -1.38 2.21 14.44
C CYS A 98 -0.63 3.50 14.09
N VAL A 99 0.38 3.49 13.22
CA VAL A 99 1.02 4.74 12.72
C VAL A 99 0.09 5.51 11.75
N PHE A 100 -1.08 4.97 11.42
CA PHE A 100 -2.14 5.62 10.65
C PHE A 100 -3.27 6.25 11.50
N GLU A 101 -3.07 6.46 12.81
CA GLU A 101 -3.93 7.30 13.68
C GLU A 101 -3.26 8.64 14.03
#